data_AF-A0A2S8Z9L3-F1
#
_entry.id   AF-A0A2S8Z9L3-F1
#
_cell.length_a   1.000
_cell.length_b   1.000
_cell.length_c   1.000
_cell.angle_alpha   90.00
_cell.angle_beta   90.00
_cell.angle_gamma   90.00
#
_symmetry.space_group_name_H-M   'P 1'
#
loop_
_entity.id
_entity.type
_entity.pdbx_description
1 polymer ?
#
loop_
_entity_poly.entity_id
_entity_poly.type
_entity_poly.pdbx_seq_one_letter_code
_entity_poly.pdbx_strand_id
1 'polypeptide(L)'
;MAVGDLLSQWRGYGRGGYALGFDAASLDMPPALFARDASGEVDRSRLPSQVGLVRVEYASDAQELILQRAADAIVRPDEHLVGTGRSSWLASSAAASIKRDAFREEKEWRFVVTSFGSHNEEFRVSPSGMLIPYVSVPLDLKRSLVSVVVGPSDGQDRGRLAQRVMAVRRLLRKHDLLDQVDVIPSTVPFREV
;
A
#
# COMPACT_ATOMS: atom_id res chain seq x y z
N MET A 1 13.23 -17.67 4.51
CA MET A 1 12.04 -17.30 3.71
C MET A 1 12.01 -15.80 3.58
N ALA A 2 11.71 -15.27 2.39
CA ALA A 2 11.56 -13.82 2.22
C ALA A 2 10.34 -13.33 3.01
N VAL A 3 10.44 -12.13 3.60
CA VAL A 3 9.30 -11.48 4.26
C VAL A 3 8.22 -11.24 3.20
N GLY A 4 7.00 -11.74 3.45
CA GLY A 4 5.88 -11.68 2.49
C GLY A 4 5.73 -12.89 1.56
N ASP A 5 6.63 -13.87 1.61
CA ASP A 5 6.49 -15.15 0.89
C ASP A 5 5.52 -16.10 1.61
N LEU A 6 4.22 -15.79 1.56
CA LEU A 6 3.15 -16.52 2.27
C LEU A 6 2.14 -17.12 1.29
N LEU A 7 1.74 -18.38 1.51
CA LEU A 7 0.78 -19.07 0.63
C LEU A 7 -0.59 -18.39 0.59
N SER A 8 -1.07 -17.88 1.73
CA SER A 8 -2.31 -17.12 1.81
C SER A 8 -2.27 -15.87 0.92
N GLN A 9 -1.13 -15.17 0.91
CA GLN A 9 -0.92 -13.99 0.05
C GLN A 9 -0.89 -14.36 -1.44
N TRP A 10 -0.17 -15.43 -1.81
CA TRP A 10 -0.14 -15.87 -3.20
C TRP A 10 -1.50 -16.30 -3.72
N ARG A 11 -2.32 -16.94 -2.88
CA ARG A 11 -3.70 -17.32 -3.25
C ARG A 11 -4.62 -16.12 -3.39
N GLY A 12 -4.51 -15.14 -2.49
CA GLY A 12 -5.39 -13.96 -2.46
C GLY A 12 -5.03 -12.89 -3.50
N TYR A 13 -3.74 -12.67 -3.75
CA TYR A 13 -3.27 -11.51 -4.51
C TYR A 13 -2.34 -11.86 -5.68
N GLY A 14 -1.68 -13.02 -5.65
CA GLY A 14 -0.48 -13.24 -6.43
C GLY A 14 -0.44 -14.55 -7.22
N ARG A 15 -1.57 -15.05 -7.74
CA ARG A 15 -1.64 -16.23 -8.63
C ARG A 15 -0.72 -16.07 -9.85
N GLY A 16 0.53 -16.48 -9.76
CA GLY A 16 1.57 -16.14 -10.75
C GLY A 16 2.01 -14.67 -10.75
N GLY A 17 1.81 -13.96 -9.64
CA GLY A 17 2.15 -12.55 -9.45
C GLY A 17 3.53 -12.30 -8.87
N TYR A 18 3.74 -11.09 -8.38
CA TYR A 18 4.99 -10.60 -7.77
C TYR A 18 4.66 -9.89 -6.46
N ALA A 19 5.52 -10.00 -5.46
CA ALA A 19 5.47 -9.14 -4.28
C ALA A 19 6.61 -8.13 -4.35
N LEU A 20 6.31 -6.86 -4.09
CA LEU A 20 7.26 -5.77 -4.13
C LEU A 20 7.61 -5.38 -2.69
N GLY A 21 8.91 -5.37 -2.37
CA GLY A 21 9.42 -4.89 -1.10
C GLY A 21 9.89 -3.45 -1.23
N PHE A 22 9.44 -2.61 -0.31
CA PHE A 22 9.80 -1.19 -0.24
C PHE A 22 10.60 -0.89 1.04
N ASP A 23 11.52 0.05 0.95
CA ASP A 23 12.14 0.67 2.13
C ASP A 23 11.07 1.47 2.88
N ALA A 24 10.82 1.12 4.14
CA ALA A 24 9.77 1.75 4.94
C ALA A 24 10.01 3.25 5.15
N ALA A 25 11.27 3.69 5.26
CA ALA A 25 11.59 5.11 5.44
C ALA A 25 11.22 5.93 4.19
N SER A 26 11.34 5.34 2.99
CA SER A 26 10.93 5.99 1.74
C SER A 26 9.41 6.18 1.59
N LEU A 27 8.61 5.54 2.43
CA LEU A 27 7.14 5.64 2.41
C LEU A 27 6.61 6.73 3.35
N ASP A 28 7.48 7.39 4.12
CA ASP A 28 7.12 8.60 4.87
C ASP A 28 7.00 9.79 3.90
N MET A 29 5.83 9.94 3.31
CA MET A 29 5.59 10.89 2.22
C MET A 29 4.92 12.17 2.72
N PRO A 30 5.51 13.34 2.48
CA PRO A 30 4.88 14.60 2.85
C PRO A 30 3.65 14.88 1.97
N PRO A 31 2.60 15.54 2.53
CA PRO A 31 1.38 15.93 1.80
C PRO A 31 1.61 16.62 0.45
N ALA A 32 2.68 17.42 0.35
CA ALA A 32 3.02 18.16 -0.87
C ALA A 32 3.28 17.27 -2.09
N LEU A 33 3.65 15.99 -1.91
CA LEU A 33 3.82 15.06 -3.02
C LEU A 33 2.50 14.72 -3.71
N PHE A 34 1.38 14.74 -2.99
CA PHE A 34 0.05 14.41 -3.48
C PHE A 34 -0.69 15.60 -4.09
N ALA A 35 -0.07 16.78 -4.11
CA ALA A 35 -0.70 18.03 -4.52
C ALA A 35 0.07 18.71 -5.67
N ARG A 36 0.72 17.93 -6.53
CA ARG A 36 1.43 18.47 -7.69
C ARG A 36 0.51 18.59 -8.91
N ASP A 37 0.60 19.70 -9.62
CA ASP A 37 -0.12 19.90 -10.87
C ASP A 37 0.61 19.26 -12.07
N ALA A 38 0.07 19.44 -13.27
CA ALA A 38 0.65 18.89 -14.51
C ALA A 38 2.05 19.44 -14.84
N SER A 39 2.41 20.62 -14.29
CA SER A 39 3.75 21.21 -14.43
C SER A 39 4.73 20.69 -13.37
N GLY A 40 4.24 19.97 -12.36
CA GLY A 40 5.00 19.45 -11.24
C GLY A 40 5.10 20.43 -10.06
N GLU A 41 4.48 21.61 -10.14
CA GLU A 41 4.42 22.57 -9.04
C GLU A 41 3.40 22.18 -7.98
N VAL A 42 3.63 22.57 -6.73
CA VAL A 42 2.73 22.24 -5.62
C VAL A 42 1.52 23.19 -5.64
N ASP A 43 0.35 22.65 -6.00
CA ASP A 43 -0.94 23.30 -5.86
C ASP A 43 -1.42 23.23 -4.40
N ARG A 44 -1.20 24.31 -3.67
CA ARG A 44 -1.59 24.42 -2.26
C ARG A 44 -3.09 24.25 -2.01
N SER A 45 -3.94 24.50 -3.02
CA SER A 45 -5.39 24.31 -2.89
C SER A 45 -5.79 22.82 -2.84
N ARG A 46 -4.88 21.92 -3.23
CA ARG A 46 -5.09 20.46 -3.28
C ARG A 46 -4.32 19.71 -2.21
N LEU A 47 -3.72 20.40 -1.24
CA LEU A 47 -2.96 19.75 -0.19
C LEU A 47 -3.88 18.85 0.64
N PRO A 48 -3.60 17.53 0.74
CA PRO A 48 -4.33 16.69 1.68
C PRO A 48 -4.06 17.19 3.09
N SER A 49 -5.09 17.16 3.94
CA SER A 49 -4.97 17.62 5.32
C SER A 49 -3.97 16.78 6.10
N GLN A 50 -3.99 15.46 5.88
CA GLN A 50 -3.07 14.50 6.47
C GLN A 50 -2.81 13.32 5.53
N VAL A 51 -1.60 12.78 5.62
CA VAL A 51 -1.12 11.62 4.88
C VAL A 51 -0.29 10.77 5.83
N GLY A 52 -0.44 9.45 5.76
CA GLY A 52 0.45 8.57 6.50
C GLY A 52 0.18 7.09 6.32
N LEU A 53 1.17 6.30 6.71
CA LEU A 53 1.03 4.86 6.87
C LEU A 53 0.36 4.53 8.21
N VAL A 54 -0.74 3.80 8.12
CA VAL A 54 -1.52 3.36 9.26
C VAL A 54 -1.38 1.85 9.38
N ARG A 55 -0.86 1.38 10.51
CA ARG A 55 -0.80 -0.05 10.81
C ARG A 55 -2.19 -0.58 11.12
N VAL A 56 -2.53 -1.73 10.55
CA VAL A 56 -3.78 -2.42 10.87
C VAL A 56 -3.64 -3.16 12.20
N GLU A 57 -4.62 -2.95 13.07
CA GLU A 57 -4.79 -3.60 14.36
C GLU A 57 -5.86 -4.69 14.27
N TYR A 58 -5.62 -5.78 14.99
CA TYR A 58 -6.41 -7.02 14.96
C TYR A 58 -6.97 -7.39 16.34
N ALA A 59 -6.32 -6.94 17.42
CA ALA A 59 -6.72 -7.22 18.79
C ALA A 59 -7.88 -6.33 19.24
N SER A 60 -8.96 -6.94 19.75
CA SER A 60 -10.20 -6.23 20.08
C SER A 60 -10.00 -5.07 21.06
N ASP A 61 -9.24 -5.24 22.12
CA ASP A 61 -9.02 -4.18 23.13
C ASP A 61 -8.30 -2.95 22.53
N ALA A 62 -7.32 -3.19 21.66
CA ALA A 62 -6.60 -2.13 20.97
C ALA A 62 -7.50 -1.43 19.92
N GLN A 63 -8.34 -2.19 19.21
CA GLN A 63 -9.33 -1.64 18.29
C GLN A 63 -10.36 -0.77 19.01
N GLU A 64 -10.85 -1.20 20.17
CA GLU A 64 -11.79 -0.42 20.97
C GLU A 64 -11.19 0.92 21.39
N LEU A 65 -9.93 0.94 21.82
CA LEU A 65 -9.23 2.18 22.13
C LEU A 65 -9.09 3.11 20.91
N ILE A 66 -8.79 2.55 19.74
CA ILE A 66 -8.72 3.33 18.48
C ILE A 66 -10.09 3.93 18.15
N LEU A 67 -11.16 3.14 18.25
CA LEU A 67 -12.53 3.59 17.98
C LEU A 67 -12.99 4.67 18.97
N GLN A 68 -12.72 4.50 20.26
CA GLN A 68 -13.06 5.48 21.29
C GLN A 68 -12.36 6.81 21.01
N ARG A 69 -11.06 6.80 20.70
CA ARG A 69 -10.31 8.03 20.33
C ARG A 69 -10.88 8.72 19.10
N ALA A 70 -11.26 7.95 18.07
CA ALA A 70 -11.87 8.51 16.87
C ALA A 70 -13.26 9.09 17.16
N ALA A 71 -14.09 8.39 17.95
CA ALA A 71 -15.41 8.84 18.35
C ALA A 71 -15.33 10.13 19.19
N ASP A 72 -14.44 10.18 20.17
CA ASP A 72 -14.20 11.37 21.00
C ASP A 72 -13.81 12.57 20.14
N ALA A 73 -12.93 12.39 19.15
CA ALA A 73 -12.50 13.46 18.27
C ALA A 73 -13.61 14.00 17.34
N ILE A 74 -14.64 13.20 17.07
CA ILE A 74 -15.81 13.60 16.27
C ILE A 74 -16.87 14.27 17.15
N VAL A 75 -17.18 13.68 18.31
CA VAL A 75 -18.28 14.13 19.19
C VAL A 75 -17.87 15.33 20.04
N ARG A 76 -16.59 15.40 20.43
CA ARG A 76 -16.01 16.47 21.24
C ARG A 76 -14.74 16.98 20.56
N PRO A 77 -14.86 17.64 19.40
CA PRO A 77 -13.70 18.16 18.71
C PRO A 77 -13.00 19.18 19.63
N ASP A 78 -11.69 19.04 19.77
CA ASP A 78 -10.87 20.08 20.38
C ASP A 78 -11.01 21.35 19.54
N GLU A 79 -11.54 22.42 20.13
CA GLU A 79 -11.78 23.69 19.46
C GLU A 79 -10.51 24.26 18.81
N HIS A 80 -9.33 23.98 19.37
CA HIS A 80 -8.04 24.40 18.82
C HIS A 80 -7.64 23.63 17.56
N LEU A 81 -8.30 22.51 17.28
CA LEU A 81 -7.99 21.60 16.18
C LEU A 81 -9.09 21.59 15.10
N VAL A 82 -10.16 22.36 15.29
CA VAL A 82 -11.20 22.55 14.27
C VAL A 82 -10.58 23.18 13.02
N GLY A 83 -10.90 22.63 11.85
CA GLY A 83 -10.35 23.07 10.56
C GLY A 83 -8.95 22.52 10.21
N THR A 84 -8.27 21.83 11.14
CA THR A 84 -6.96 21.19 10.87
C THR A 84 -7.06 19.85 10.14
N GLY A 85 -8.28 19.35 9.91
CA GLY A 85 -8.53 18.01 9.37
C GLY A 85 -8.21 16.86 10.34
N ARG A 86 -7.84 17.14 11.60
CA ARG A 86 -7.44 16.13 12.58
C ARG A 86 -8.55 15.16 12.97
N SER A 87 -9.77 15.64 13.21
CA SER A 87 -10.90 14.74 13.49
C SER A 87 -11.17 13.80 12.30
N SER A 88 -11.07 14.32 11.07
CA SER A 88 -11.21 13.51 9.85
C SER A 88 -10.10 12.49 9.71
N TRP A 89 -8.85 12.87 10.00
CA TRP A 89 -7.74 11.92 10.07
C TRP A 89 -7.98 10.82 11.09
N LEU A 90 -8.36 11.15 12.33
CA LEU A 90 -8.61 10.16 13.37
C LEU A 90 -9.74 9.19 12.99
N ALA A 91 -10.82 9.71 12.39
CA ALA A 91 -11.91 8.90 11.88
C ALA A 91 -11.49 7.97 10.73
N SER A 92 -10.86 8.54 9.69
CA SER A 92 -10.43 7.78 8.50
C SER A 92 -9.33 6.79 8.82
N SER A 93 -8.36 7.16 9.65
CA SER A 93 -7.28 6.27 10.09
C SER A 93 -7.82 5.12 10.95
N ALA A 94 -8.76 5.38 11.86
CA ALA A 94 -9.43 4.33 12.64
C ALA A 94 -10.21 3.36 11.74
N ALA A 95 -11.01 3.86 10.80
CA ALA A 95 -11.72 3.01 9.85
C ALA A 95 -10.76 2.18 8.99
N ALA A 96 -9.63 2.77 8.59
CA ALA A 96 -8.59 2.09 7.84
C ALA A 96 -7.74 1.13 8.69
N SER A 97 -7.66 1.28 10.01
CA SER A 97 -6.77 0.48 10.86
C SER A 97 -7.43 -0.77 11.45
N ILE A 98 -8.71 -1.04 11.24
CA ILE A 98 -9.41 -2.14 11.93
C ILE A 98 -9.64 -3.32 10.99
N LYS A 99 -9.30 -4.54 11.46
CA LYS A 99 -9.55 -5.79 10.74
C LYS A 99 -9.76 -6.96 11.71
N ARG A 100 -10.53 -7.98 11.31
CA ARG A 100 -10.76 -9.17 12.17
C ARG A 100 -9.47 -9.97 12.40
N ASP A 101 -9.30 -10.55 13.58
CA ASP A 101 -8.12 -11.36 13.95
C ASP A 101 -7.82 -12.52 12.98
N ALA A 102 -8.84 -13.06 12.30
CA ALA A 102 -8.67 -14.07 11.26
C ALA A 102 -7.71 -13.65 10.12
N PHE A 103 -7.45 -12.35 9.96
CA PHE A 103 -6.55 -11.79 8.96
C PHE A 103 -5.20 -11.31 9.54
N ARG A 104 -4.89 -11.62 10.80
CA ARG A 104 -3.65 -11.15 11.48
C ARG A 104 -2.36 -11.56 10.76
N GLU A 105 -2.40 -12.63 9.98
CA GLU A 105 -1.27 -13.10 9.18
C GLU A 105 -0.83 -12.08 8.11
N GLU A 106 -1.74 -11.20 7.68
CA GLU A 106 -1.45 -10.22 6.63
C GLU A 106 -0.50 -9.10 7.09
N LYS A 107 -0.47 -8.81 8.40
CA LYS A 107 0.36 -7.74 8.99
C LYS A 107 0.24 -6.42 8.19
N GLU A 108 -0.99 -6.06 7.89
CA GLU A 108 -1.30 -5.03 6.89
C GLU A 108 -0.93 -3.62 7.36
N TRP A 109 -0.45 -2.82 6.43
CA TRP A 109 -0.31 -1.37 6.55
C TRP A 109 -1.10 -0.71 5.44
N ARG A 110 -1.84 0.35 5.74
CA ARG A 110 -2.63 1.11 4.77
C ARG A 110 -2.08 2.52 4.65
N PHE A 111 -1.86 2.95 3.42
CA PHE A 111 -1.56 4.34 3.14
C PHE A 111 -2.86 5.13 3.12
N VAL A 112 -3.02 6.06 4.07
CA VAL A 112 -4.24 6.87 4.23
C VAL A 112 -3.93 8.30 3.82
N VAL A 113 -4.75 8.83 2.92
CA VAL A 113 -4.73 10.21 2.48
C VAL A 113 -6.09 10.80 2.78
N THR A 114 -6.16 11.79 3.67
CA THR A 114 -7.41 12.52 3.91
C THR A 114 -7.37 13.83 3.14
N SER A 115 -8.13 13.90 2.05
CA SER A 115 -8.40 15.13 1.31
C SER A 115 -9.91 15.30 1.17
N PHE A 116 -10.41 16.50 1.43
CA PHE A 116 -11.75 16.92 1.02
C PHE A 116 -11.59 17.74 -0.25
N GLY A 117 -11.73 17.10 -1.42
CA GLY A 117 -11.59 17.78 -2.71
C GLY A 117 -11.06 16.85 -3.79
N SER A 118 -11.90 16.55 -4.78
CA SER A 118 -11.80 15.55 -5.83
C SER A 118 -10.77 15.82 -6.93
N HIS A 119 -9.71 16.58 -6.66
CA HIS A 119 -8.90 17.19 -7.72
C HIS A 119 -7.68 16.40 -8.17
N ASN A 120 -7.29 15.33 -7.45
CA ASN A 120 -6.15 14.45 -7.81
C ASN A 120 -6.56 12.98 -7.93
N GLU A 121 -7.85 12.72 -8.13
CA GLU A 121 -8.36 11.38 -8.44
C GLU A 121 -8.14 11.08 -9.92
N GLU A 122 -7.54 9.94 -10.19
CA GLU A 122 -7.51 9.32 -11.51
C GLU A 122 -8.55 8.20 -11.56
N PHE A 123 -8.91 7.75 -12.76
CA PHE A 123 -9.91 6.71 -12.97
C PHE A 123 -9.35 5.58 -13.82
N ARG A 124 -9.60 4.34 -13.39
CA ARG A 124 -9.29 3.14 -14.18
C ARG A 124 -10.55 2.33 -14.43
N VAL A 125 -10.58 1.61 -15.55
CA VAL A 125 -11.65 0.67 -15.86
C VAL A 125 -11.32 -0.68 -15.22
N SER A 126 -12.24 -1.20 -14.41
CA SER A 126 -12.16 -2.55 -13.83
C SER A 126 -12.39 -3.64 -14.89
N PRO A 127 -12.02 -4.91 -14.62
CA PRO A 127 -12.31 -6.01 -15.54
C PRO A 127 -13.80 -6.19 -15.89
N SER A 128 -14.70 -5.74 -15.01
CA SER A 128 -16.16 -5.78 -15.25
C SER A 128 -16.70 -4.53 -15.96
N GLY A 129 -15.83 -3.59 -16.35
CA GLY A 129 -16.21 -2.36 -17.07
C GLY A 129 -16.59 -1.16 -16.19
N MET A 130 -16.60 -1.31 -14.86
CA MET A 130 -16.87 -0.20 -13.93
C MET A 130 -15.69 0.77 -13.83
N LEU A 131 -15.96 2.08 -13.79
CA LEU A 131 -14.96 3.11 -13.47
C LEU A 131 -14.64 3.09 -11.97
N ILE A 132 -13.36 2.98 -11.64
CA ILE A 132 -12.85 2.97 -10.27
C ILE A 132 -11.95 4.20 -10.07
N PRO A 133 -12.29 5.12 -9.15
CA PRO A 133 -11.39 6.19 -8.77
C PRO A 133 -10.19 5.64 -7.98
N TYR A 134 -9.02 6.23 -8.19
CA TYR A 134 -7.81 5.97 -7.41
C TYR A 134 -6.97 7.24 -7.30
N VAL A 135 -6.10 7.29 -6.29
CA VAL A 135 -5.08 8.34 -6.16
C VAL A 135 -3.73 7.72 -6.47
N SER A 136 -2.97 8.35 -7.35
CA SER A 136 -1.60 7.94 -7.64
C SER A 136 -0.67 8.25 -6.47
N VAL A 137 0.09 7.26 -6.04
CA VAL A 137 1.13 7.43 -5.01
C VAL A 137 2.46 7.69 -5.71
N PRO A 138 3.07 8.88 -5.54
CA PRO A 138 4.27 9.28 -6.26
C PRO A 138 5.53 8.63 -5.65
N LEU A 139 5.72 7.34 -5.91
CA LEU A 139 6.87 6.55 -5.45
C LEU A 139 8.09 6.78 -6.34
N ASP A 140 9.20 7.21 -5.75
CA ASP A 140 10.52 7.14 -6.40
C ASP A 140 11.04 5.70 -6.28
N LEU A 141 10.79 4.87 -7.30
CA LEU A 141 11.21 3.47 -7.31
C LEU A 141 12.73 3.28 -7.18
N LYS A 142 13.54 4.26 -7.62
CA LYS A 142 15.01 4.18 -7.47
C LYS A 142 15.46 4.35 -6.03
N ARG A 143 14.64 4.96 -5.16
CA ARG A 143 14.95 5.09 -3.73
C ARG A 143 14.18 4.11 -2.87
N SER A 144 12.99 3.71 -3.31
CA SER A 144 12.04 3.00 -2.48
C SER A 144 12.00 1.50 -2.72
N LEU A 145 12.17 1.03 -3.96
CA LEU A 145 12.06 -0.41 -4.27
C LEU A 145 13.36 -1.11 -3.87
N VAL A 146 13.24 -2.13 -3.02
CA VAL A 146 14.40 -2.89 -2.49
C VAL A 146 14.35 -4.36 -2.84
N SER A 147 13.17 -4.94 -3.11
CA SER A 147 13.08 -6.33 -3.54
C SER A 147 11.85 -6.64 -4.39
N VAL A 148 11.96 -7.71 -5.18
CA VAL A 148 10.86 -8.34 -5.89
C VAL A 148 10.89 -9.83 -5.61
N VAL A 149 9.86 -10.33 -4.92
CA VAL A 149 9.63 -11.77 -4.78
C VAL A 149 8.80 -12.25 -5.96
N VAL A 150 9.35 -13.18 -6.72
CA VAL A 150 8.65 -13.83 -7.83
C VAL A 150 7.80 -14.95 -7.25
N GLY A 151 6.49 -14.72 -7.19
CA GLY A 151 5.53 -15.67 -6.64
C GLY A 151 5.55 -17.00 -7.37
N PRO A 152 5.06 -18.07 -6.74
CA PRO A 152 5.01 -19.37 -7.39
C PRO A 152 3.95 -19.36 -8.51
N SER A 153 4.10 -20.24 -9.50
CA SER A 153 3.16 -20.38 -10.62
C SER A 153 2.50 -21.76 -10.61
N ASP A 154 1.29 -21.83 -11.16
CA ASP A 154 0.56 -23.08 -11.36
C ASP A 154 1.43 -24.11 -12.08
N GLY A 155 1.46 -25.33 -11.54
CA GLY A 155 2.18 -26.46 -12.13
C GLY A 155 3.65 -26.64 -11.74
N GLN A 156 4.20 -25.87 -10.78
CA GLN A 156 5.51 -26.12 -10.13
C GLN A 156 6.69 -26.47 -11.08
N ASP A 157 6.66 -26.03 -12.34
CA ASP A 157 7.82 -26.21 -13.20
C ASP A 157 8.90 -25.21 -12.75
N ARG A 158 9.96 -25.74 -12.13
CA ARG A 158 11.15 -24.96 -11.74
C ARG A 158 11.70 -24.15 -12.91
N GLY A 159 11.55 -24.64 -14.15
CA GLY A 159 11.92 -23.92 -15.36
C GLY A 159 11.12 -22.63 -15.55
N ARG A 160 9.80 -22.65 -15.32
CA ARG A 160 8.94 -21.46 -15.45
C ARG A 160 9.26 -20.41 -14.40
N LEU A 161 9.52 -20.82 -13.15
CA LEU A 161 9.91 -19.87 -12.10
C LEU A 161 11.24 -19.20 -12.44
N ALA A 162 12.24 -19.97 -12.88
CA ALA A 162 13.54 -19.43 -13.31
C ALA A 162 13.40 -18.44 -14.49
N GLN A 163 12.57 -18.75 -15.48
CA GLN A 163 12.29 -17.84 -16.60
C GLN A 163 11.66 -16.52 -16.13
N ARG A 164 10.71 -16.57 -15.19
CA ARG A 164 10.09 -15.37 -14.61
C ARG A 164 11.08 -14.52 -13.82
N VAL A 165 11.96 -15.15 -13.03
CA VAL A 165 13.06 -14.45 -12.35
C VAL A 165 13.98 -13.76 -13.35
N MET A 166 14.35 -14.43 -14.45
CA MET A 166 15.15 -13.81 -15.51
C MET A 166 14.45 -12.64 -16.19
N ALA A 167 13.13 -12.75 -16.43
CA ALA A 167 12.34 -11.66 -17.00
C ALA A 167 12.34 -10.43 -16.08
N VAL A 168 12.13 -10.61 -14.78
CA VAL A 168 12.19 -9.53 -13.78
C VAL A 168 13.58 -8.88 -13.74
N ARG A 169 14.65 -9.67 -13.73
CA ARG A 169 16.03 -9.12 -13.76
C ARG A 169 16.29 -8.30 -15.02
N ARG A 170 15.81 -8.74 -16.18
CA ARG A 170 15.91 -7.98 -17.45
C ARG A 170 15.12 -6.67 -17.39
N LEU A 171 13.92 -6.70 -16.81
CA LEU A 171 13.11 -5.51 -16.61
C LEU A 171 13.83 -4.51 -15.69
N LEU A 172 14.32 -4.95 -14.54
CA LEU A 172 15.04 -4.09 -13.60
C LEU A 172 16.30 -3.51 -14.23
N ARG A 173 17.06 -4.29 -15.02
CA ARG A 173 18.22 -3.77 -15.77
C ARG A 173 17.85 -2.67 -16.75
N LYS A 174 16.75 -2.83 -17.49
CA LYS A 174 16.27 -1.82 -18.45
C LYS A 174 15.96 -0.48 -17.76
N HIS A 175 15.62 -0.51 -16.48
CA HIS A 175 15.27 0.67 -15.68
C HIS A 175 16.40 1.12 -14.72
N ASP A 176 17.61 0.58 -14.85
CA ASP A 176 18.76 0.86 -13.99
C ASP A 176 18.50 0.56 -12.49
N LEU A 177 17.74 -0.49 -12.21
CA LEU A 177 17.35 -0.90 -10.85
C LEU A 177 17.97 -2.24 -10.41
N LEU A 178 18.63 -2.97 -11.32
CA LEU A 178 19.06 -4.35 -11.05
C LEU A 178 20.05 -4.44 -9.87
N ASP A 179 20.91 -3.45 -9.71
CA ASP A 179 22.00 -3.50 -8.71
C ASP A 179 21.53 -3.16 -7.29
N GLN A 180 20.31 -2.62 -7.15
CA GLN A 180 19.74 -2.17 -5.87
C GLN A 180 18.48 -2.96 -5.45
N VAL A 181 17.90 -3.76 -6.35
CA VAL A 181 16.66 -4.52 -6.08
C VAL A 181 16.96 -6.01 -6.07
N ASP A 182 16.74 -6.65 -4.92
CA ASP A 182 16.87 -8.09 -4.79
C ASP A 182 15.75 -8.83 -5.51
N VAL A 183 16.10 -9.74 -6.43
CA VAL A 183 15.12 -10.60 -7.10
C VAL A 183 15.14 -12.00 -6.49
N ILE A 184 14.07 -12.34 -5.79
CA ILE A 184 13.99 -13.54 -4.95
C ILE A 184 12.93 -14.49 -5.51
N PRO A 185 13.25 -15.75 -5.86
CA PRO A 185 12.22 -16.73 -6.16
C PRO A 185 11.46 -17.12 -4.90
N SER A 186 10.13 -17.19 -4.96
CA SER A 186 9.32 -17.76 -3.90
C SER A 186 9.71 -19.21 -3.63
N THR A 187 9.76 -19.56 -2.35
CA THR A 187 10.01 -20.93 -1.86
C THR A 187 8.74 -21.66 -1.47
N VAL A 188 7.60 -20.96 -1.46
CA VAL A 188 6.30 -21.51 -1.09
C VAL A 188 5.81 -22.46 -2.18
N PRO A 189 5.45 -23.70 -1.82
CA PRO A 189 4.85 -24.61 -2.78
C PRO A 189 3.41 -24.17 -3.07
N PHE A 190 3.14 -23.68 -4.29
CA PHE A 190 1.78 -23.36 -4.69
C PHE A 190 0.96 -24.63 -4.79
N ARG A 191 -0.14 -24.66 -4.03
CA ARG A 191 -1.18 -25.69 -4.08
C ARG A 191 -2.50 -24.95 -4.16
N GLU A 192 -3.27 -25.15 -5.22
CA GLU A 192 -4.69 -24.75 -5.20
C GLU A 192 -5.43 -25.61 -4.17
N VAL A 193 -6.46 -25.04 -3.53
CA VAL A 193 -7.38 -25.78 -2.65
C VAL A 193 -8.54 -26.26 -3.50
#